data_AF-A0A2H3APX3-F1
#
_entry.id   AF-A0A2H3APX3-F1
#
_cell.length_a   1.000
_cell.length_b   1.000
_cell.length_c   1.000
_cell.angle_alpha   90.00
_cell.angle_beta   90.00
_cell.angle_gamma   90.00
#
_symmetry.space_group_name_H-M   'P 1'
#
loop_
_entity.id
_entity.type
_entity.pdbx_description
1 polymer ?
#
loop_
_entity_poly.entity_id
_entity_poly.type
_entity_poly.pdbx_seq_one_letter_code
_entity_poly.pdbx_strand_id
1 'polypeptide(L)'
;MSTASIPVNRILFVTYTPAAAMVLMLWDHCLTFNEEVATMWSPLDEGILTKVVHILNRYFTEAVLLYRVYITSELAQSASGEAHCKAVVWLANVSAVIIASISQFYIMMRVYCLWDHRQWVRRTLLVAFGICITTLTVLSILSVLSYLKTGGNSDSQNTCAIGRIPTTVACTIGVLLFFNVFVIFMTIYNALEKPRRSENELLDSLRRDGARVYLGICSTQQLPPFRINLTITCSAMANTSGVFCHNRGDLISFSINLSLVCSLNANITARVHLRIEGLRRLFPMRPVTIYRGSVEN
;
A
#
# COMPACT_ATOMS: atom_id res chain seq x y z
N MET A 1 28.74 -23.25 22.00
CA MET A 1 27.49 -22.70 21.42
C MET A 1 26.98 -21.62 22.36
N SER A 2 27.19 -20.34 22.03
CA SER A 2 26.60 -19.25 22.81
C SER A 2 25.12 -19.14 22.48
N THR A 3 24.27 -19.30 23.50
CA THR A 3 22.84 -18.98 23.42
C THR A 3 22.71 -17.47 23.27
N ALA A 4 22.56 -17.01 22.03
CA ALA A 4 22.22 -15.61 21.76
C ALA A 4 20.84 -15.33 22.37
N SER A 5 20.81 -14.59 23.48
CA SER A 5 19.58 -14.15 24.12
C SER A 5 18.88 -13.14 23.21
N ILE A 6 17.65 -13.47 22.79
CA ILE A 6 16.81 -12.52 22.06
C ILE A 6 16.38 -11.44 23.05
N PRO A 7 16.60 -10.15 22.76
CA PRO A 7 16.22 -9.08 23.68
C PRO A 7 14.69 -9.02 23.81
N VAL A 8 14.19 -9.03 25.05
CA VAL A 8 12.76 -9.03 25.40
C VAL A 8 11.98 -7.92 24.68
N ASN A 9 12.59 -6.75 24.53
CA ASN A 9 11.99 -5.59 23.84
C ASN A 9 11.55 -5.91 22.39
N ARG A 10 12.27 -6.80 21.69
CA ARG A 10 11.91 -7.20 20.32
C ARG A 10 10.67 -8.09 20.31
N ILE A 11 10.56 -9.00 21.26
CA ILE A 11 9.41 -9.90 21.37
C ILE A 11 8.16 -9.08 21.69
N LEU A 12 8.24 -8.17 22.66
CA LEU A 12 7.14 -7.27 23.00
C LEU A 12 6.72 -6.42 21.80
N PHE A 13 7.69 -5.81 21.10
CA PHE A 13 7.39 -5.02 19.91
C PHE A 13 6.66 -5.86 18.85
N VAL A 14 7.10 -7.10 18.64
CA VAL A 14 6.51 -8.00 17.65
C VAL A 14 5.06 -8.34 17.98
N THR A 15 4.78 -8.65 19.24
CA THR A 15 3.47 -9.11 19.68
C THR A 15 2.46 -7.97 19.73
N TYR A 16 2.84 -6.80 20.27
CA TYR A 16 1.89 -5.72 20.52
C TYR A 16 1.68 -4.78 19.34
N THR A 17 2.64 -4.69 18.41
CA THR A 17 2.55 -3.75 17.29
C THR A 17 1.39 -4.06 16.33
N PRO A 18 1.16 -5.31 15.87
CA PRO A 18 0.00 -5.63 15.04
C PRO A 18 -1.34 -5.37 15.75
N ALA A 19 -1.40 -5.64 17.05
CA ALA A 19 -2.60 -5.37 17.86
C ALA A 19 -2.88 -3.87 17.96
N ALA A 20 -1.87 -3.05 18.24
CA ALA A 20 -1.98 -1.60 18.26
C ALA A 20 -2.39 -1.05 16.88
N ALA A 21 -1.81 -1.58 15.80
CA ALA A 21 -2.17 -1.24 14.42
C ALA A 21 -3.64 -1.53 14.14
N MET A 22 -4.13 -2.69 14.56
CA MET A 22 -5.51 -3.10 14.38
C MET A 22 -6.47 -2.17 15.13
N VAL A 23 -6.16 -1.83 16.40
CA VAL A 23 -6.99 -0.91 17.18
C VAL A 23 -7.06 0.46 16.52
N LEU A 24 -5.93 1.01 16.07
CA LEU A 24 -5.90 2.30 15.36
C LEU A 24 -6.69 2.24 14.05
N MET A 25 -6.61 1.15 13.30
CA MET A 25 -7.38 0.98 12.06
C MET A 25 -8.88 0.85 12.30
N LEU A 26 -9.31 0.07 13.30
CA LEU A 26 -10.72 -0.04 13.66
C LEU A 26 -11.27 1.28 14.16
N TRP A 27 -10.50 1.99 14.99
CA TRP A 27 -10.85 3.33 15.43
C TRP A 27 -11.07 4.27 14.24
N ASP A 28 -10.14 4.26 13.29
CA ASP A 28 -10.22 5.03 12.06
C ASP A 28 -11.44 4.66 11.19
N HIS A 29 -11.75 3.36 11.14
CA HIS A 29 -12.94 2.82 10.50
C HIS A 29 -14.21 3.41 11.11
N CYS A 30 -14.36 3.33 12.42
CA CYS A 30 -15.52 3.89 13.13
C CYS A 30 -15.69 5.39 12.83
N LEU A 31 -14.60 6.16 12.78
CA LEU A 31 -14.67 7.61 12.50
C LEU A 31 -15.10 7.94 11.07
N THR A 32 -14.80 7.07 10.10
CA THR A 32 -15.06 7.33 8.67
C THR A 32 -16.26 6.54 8.13
N PHE A 33 -16.84 5.65 8.93
CA PHE A 33 -17.94 4.79 8.52
C PHE A 33 -19.18 5.56 8.06
N ASN A 34 -19.55 6.63 8.76
CA ASN A 34 -20.71 7.46 8.38
C ASN A 34 -20.53 8.09 7.00
N GLU A 35 -19.34 8.64 6.72
CA GLU A 35 -19.00 9.20 5.41
C GLU A 35 -18.97 8.11 4.34
N GLU A 36 -18.47 6.92 4.67
CA GLU A 36 -18.44 5.76 3.78
C GLU A 36 -19.84 5.29 3.42
N VAL A 37 -20.75 5.14 4.39
CA VAL A 37 -22.16 4.78 4.15
C VAL A 37 -22.83 5.81 3.25
N ALA A 38 -22.65 7.10 3.52
CA ALA A 38 -23.22 8.15 2.70
C ALA A 38 -22.66 8.15 1.27
N THR A 39 -21.35 7.92 1.09
CA THR A 39 -20.66 8.04 -0.20
C THR A 39 -20.67 6.74 -1.02
N MET A 40 -20.33 5.60 -0.44
CA MET A 40 -20.12 4.36 -1.19
C MET A 40 -21.40 3.54 -1.35
N TRP A 41 -22.27 3.57 -0.33
CA TRP A 41 -23.46 2.71 -0.27
C TRP A 41 -24.72 3.36 -0.82
N SER A 42 -24.63 4.62 -1.27
CA SER A 42 -25.70 5.28 -2.04
C SER A 42 -25.95 4.58 -3.39
N PRO A 43 -27.12 4.81 -4.05
CA PRO A 43 -27.59 4.05 -5.21
C PRO A 43 -26.54 3.81 -6.29
N LEU A 44 -26.63 2.62 -6.90
CA LEU A 44 -25.62 1.94 -7.73
C LEU A 44 -25.21 2.61 -9.06
N ASP A 45 -25.72 3.80 -9.38
CA ASP A 45 -25.65 4.33 -10.75
C ASP A 45 -24.25 4.75 -11.24
N GLU A 46 -23.27 4.98 -10.36
CA GLU A 46 -21.93 5.36 -10.78
C GLU A 46 -20.81 4.57 -10.07
N GLY A 47 -19.93 3.95 -10.86
CA GLY A 47 -18.59 3.54 -10.43
C GLY A 47 -18.46 2.21 -9.67
N ILE A 48 -19.03 1.11 -10.18
CA ILE A 48 -18.87 -0.22 -9.53
C ILE A 48 -17.39 -0.61 -9.27
N LEU A 49 -16.50 -0.27 -10.20
CA LEU A 49 -15.08 -0.62 -10.09
C LEU A 49 -14.41 0.12 -8.93
N THR A 50 -14.71 1.41 -8.71
CA THR A 50 -14.14 2.17 -7.58
C THR A 50 -14.67 1.66 -6.26
N LYS A 51 -15.95 1.28 -6.19
CA LYS A 51 -16.54 0.64 -5.00
C LYS A 51 -15.86 -0.69 -4.67
N VAL A 52 -15.69 -1.57 -5.66
CA VAL A 52 -15.03 -2.87 -5.48
C VAL A 52 -13.58 -2.68 -5.03
N VAL A 53 -12.82 -1.80 -5.69
CA VAL A 53 -11.42 -1.53 -5.32
C VAL A 53 -11.32 -0.96 -3.91
N HIS A 54 -12.23 -0.07 -3.52
CA HIS A 54 -12.27 0.47 -2.15
C HIS A 54 -12.56 -0.62 -1.12
N ILE A 55 -13.58 -1.45 -1.34
CA ILE A 55 -13.95 -2.53 -0.43
C ILE A 55 -12.78 -3.51 -0.28
N LEU A 56 -12.18 -3.92 -1.40
CA LEU A 56 -11.01 -4.80 -1.42
C LEU A 56 -9.79 -4.16 -0.77
N ASN A 57 -9.56 -2.85 -0.91
CA ASN A 57 -8.41 -2.22 -0.27
C ASN A 57 -8.61 -2.07 1.24
N ARG A 58 -9.84 -1.79 1.69
CA ARG A 58 -10.16 -1.50 3.09
C ARG A 58 -10.46 -2.76 3.89
N TYR A 59 -11.57 -3.43 3.59
CA TYR A 59 -12.08 -4.55 4.39
C TYR A 59 -11.18 -5.78 4.31
N PHE A 60 -10.60 -6.07 3.14
CA PHE A 60 -9.65 -7.18 3.02
C PHE A 60 -8.40 -6.93 3.88
N THR A 61 -7.86 -5.71 3.88
CA THR A 61 -6.69 -5.35 4.69
C THR A 61 -7.00 -5.47 6.18
N GLU A 62 -8.17 -4.97 6.61
CA GLU A 62 -8.64 -5.11 7.99
C GLU A 62 -8.81 -6.59 8.39
N ALA A 63 -9.42 -7.41 7.53
CA ALA A 63 -9.57 -8.85 7.77
C ALA A 63 -8.23 -9.58 7.88
N VAL A 64 -7.27 -9.26 6.99
CA VAL A 64 -5.92 -9.83 7.00
C VAL A 64 -5.17 -9.45 8.27
N LEU A 65 -5.30 -8.21 8.75
CA LEU A 65 -4.69 -7.78 10.01
C LEU A 65 -5.33 -8.43 11.23
N LEU A 66 -6.67 -8.52 11.27
CA LEU A 66 -7.38 -9.22 12.32
C LEU A 66 -6.90 -10.67 12.42
N TYR A 67 -6.82 -11.35 11.28
CA TYR A 67 -6.32 -12.71 11.19
C TYR A 67 -4.85 -12.82 11.65
N ARG A 68 -4.00 -11.86 11.28
CA ARG A 68 -2.61 -11.81 11.77
C ARG A 68 -2.54 -11.66 13.28
N VAL A 69 -3.30 -10.73 13.87
CA VAL A 69 -3.35 -10.53 15.33
C VAL A 69 -3.77 -11.82 16.02
N TYR A 70 -4.82 -12.48 15.50
CA TYR A 70 -5.30 -13.77 15.99
C TYR A 70 -4.20 -14.83 15.98
N ILE A 71 -3.49 -15.00 14.87
CA ILE A 71 -2.41 -16.00 14.74
C ILE A 71 -1.18 -15.66 15.59
N THR A 72 -0.86 -14.37 15.76
CA THR A 72 0.27 -13.95 16.61
C THR A 72 -0.04 -14.05 18.10
N SER A 73 -1.31 -14.15 18.48
CA SER A 73 -1.72 -14.30 19.88
C SER A 73 -1.30 -15.67 20.43
N GLU A 74 -1.01 -15.72 21.74
CA GLU A 74 -0.61 -16.96 22.42
C GLU A 74 -1.65 -18.08 22.28
N LEU A 75 -2.94 -17.74 22.07
CA LEU A 75 -4.02 -18.68 21.86
C LEU A 75 -3.84 -19.58 20.62
N ALA A 76 -3.20 -19.08 19.56
CA ALA A 76 -2.97 -19.87 18.34
C ALA A 76 -1.69 -20.73 18.45
N GLN A 77 -0.75 -20.34 19.31
CA GLN A 77 0.56 -21.02 19.42
C GLN A 77 0.43 -22.38 20.11
N SER A 78 -0.48 -22.54 21.07
CA SER A 78 -0.65 -23.80 21.81
C SER A 78 -1.21 -24.96 20.99
N ALA A 79 -1.73 -24.70 19.77
CA ALA A 79 -2.45 -25.69 18.97
C ALA A 79 -1.79 -25.99 17.60
N SER A 80 -0.64 -25.39 17.28
CA SER A 80 -0.14 -25.35 15.91
C SER A 80 0.99 -26.33 15.61
N GLY A 81 0.71 -27.32 14.76
CA GLY A 81 1.73 -28.18 14.13
C GLY A 81 2.41 -27.52 12.92
N GLU A 82 3.41 -28.19 12.34
CA GLU A 82 4.23 -27.69 11.21
C GLU A 82 3.38 -27.20 10.02
N ALA A 83 2.31 -27.93 9.68
CA ALA A 83 1.39 -27.58 8.60
C ALA A 83 0.73 -26.20 8.81
N HIS A 84 0.43 -25.85 10.07
CA HIS A 84 -0.17 -24.57 10.41
C HIS A 84 0.81 -23.42 10.14
N CYS A 85 2.09 -23.56 10.50
CA CYS A 85 3.05 -22.50 10.20
C CYS A 85 3.24 -22.30 8.69
N LYS A 86 3.31 -23.39 7.91
CA LYS A 86 3.42 -23.30 6.45
C LYS A 86 2.22 -22.53 5.86
N ALA A 87 1.01 -22.83 6.32
CA ALA A 87 -0.20 -22.13 5.91
C ALA A 87 -0.18 -20.65 6.29
N VAL A 88 0.24 -20.32 7.51
CA VAL A 88 0.32 -18.93 8.00
C VAL A 88 1.31 -18.11 7.16
N VAL A 89 2.51 -18.63 6.91
CA VAL A 89 3.53 -17.91 6.12
C VAL A 89 3.08 -17.73 4.67
N TRP A 90 2.47 -18.76 4.08
CA TRP A 90 1.92 -18.68 2.74
C TRP A 90 0.79 -17.65 2.64
N LEU A 91 -0.20 -17.73 3.54
CA LEU A 91 -1.34 -16.81 3.58
C LEU A 91 -0.89 -15.37 3.80
N ALA A 92 0.06 -15.15 4.73
CA ALA A 92 0.62 -13.84 5.03
C ALA A 92 1.33 -13.21 3.82
N ASN A 93 2.04 -14.00 3.02
CA ASN A 93 2.74 -13.52 1.84
C ASN A 93 1.77 -13.24 0.69
N VAL A 94 0.85 -14.17 0.42
CA VAL A 94 -0.18 -14.02 -0.62
C VAL A 94 -1.05 -12.81 -0.34
N SER A 95 -1.51 -12.63 0.91
CA SER A 95 -2.31 -11.48 1.30
C SER A 95 -1.56 -10.16 1.09
N ALA A 96 -0.26 -10.12 1.40
CA ALA A 96 0.57 -8.93 1.19
C ALA A 96 0.70 -8.57 -0.30
N VAL A 97 0.89 -9.57 -1.18
CA VAL A 97 0.92 -9.35 -2.63
C VAL A 97 -0.42 -8.84 -3.15
N ILE A 98 -1.53 -9.39 -2.68
CA ILE A 98 -2.88 -8.95 -3.08
C ILE A 98 -3.11 -7.49 -2.67
N ILE A 99 -2.85 -7.14 -1.40
CA ILE A 99 -3.00 -5.77 -0.87
C ILE A 99 -2.11 -4.79 -1.65
N ALA A 100 -0.86 -5.17 -1.90
CA ALA A 100 0.07 -4.35 -2.68
C ALA A 100 -0.45 -4.16 -4.12
N SER A 101 -0.95 -5.22 -4.76
CA SER A 101 -1.49 -5.17 -6.12
C SER A 101 -2.70 -4.23 -6.22
N ILE A 102 -3.64 -4.32 -5.28
CA ILE A 102 -4.83 -3.46 -5.21
C ILE A 102 -4.39 -1.99 -5.02
N SER A 103 -3.46 -1.75 -4.10
CA SER A 103 -2.94 -0.40 -3.83
C SER A 103 -2.28 0.20 -5.08
N GLN A 104 -1.47 -0.59 -5.79
CA GLN A 104 -0.79 -0.12 -7.00
C GLN A 104 -1.75 0.11 -8.17
N PHE A 105 -2.75 -0.76 -8.32
CA PHE A 105 -3.80 -0.59 -9.31
C PHE A 105 -4.59 0.72 -9.08
N TYR A 106 -4.87 1.05 -7.82
CA TYR A 106 -5.54 2.28 -7.46
C TYR A 106 -4.73 3.54 -7.81
N ILE A 107 -3.43 3.53 -7.48
CA ILE A 107 -2.50 4.61 -7.82
C ILE A 107 -2.44 4.79 -9.35
N MET A 108 -2.36 3.69 -10.10
CA MET A 108 -2.40 3.70 -11.55
C MET A 108 -3.69 4.31 -12.10
N MET A 109 -4.85 3.92 -11.56
CA MET A 109 -6.16 4.45 -11.98
C MET A 109 -6.23 5.98 -11.79
N ARG A 110 -5.74 6.49 -10.66
CA ARG A 110 -5.67 7.93 -10.37
C ARG A 110 -4.85 8.68 -11.43
N VAL A 111 -3.68 8.16 -11.77
CA VAL A 111 -2.81 8.78 -12.79
C VAL A 111 -3.43 8.66 -14.17
N TYR A 112 -4.12 7.57 -14.49
CA TYR A 112 -4.87 7.46 -15.75
C TYR A 112 -5.95 8.54 -15.89
N CYS A 113 -6.74 8.78 -14.84
CA CYS A 113 -7.74 9.86 -14.84
C CYS A 113 -7.09 11.25 -15.00
N LEU A 114 -5.90 11.46 -14.43
CA LEU A 114 -5.16 12.73 -14.55
C LEU A 114 -4.75 13.04 -16.00
N TRP A 115 -4.52 12.00 -16.81
CA TRP A 115 -4.16 12.06 -18.22
C TRP A 115 -5.35 12.15 -19.18
N ASP A 116 -6.53 12.47 -18.66
CA ASP A 116 -7.75 12.71 -19.45
C ASP A 116 -8.06 11.57 -20.44
N HIS A 117 -7.96 10.33 -19.95
CA HIS A 117 -8.32 9.10 -20.65
C HIS A 117 -7.54 8.76 -21.93
N ARG A 118 -6.40 9.42 -22.20
CA ARG A 118 -5.55 9.12 -23.36
C ARG A 118 -5.18 7.63 -23.43
N GLN A 119 -5.48 6.99 -24.55
CA GLN A 119 -5.37 5.53 -24.70
C GLN A 119 -3.93 5.01 -24.65
N TRP A 120 -2.96 5.78 -25.16
CA TRP A 120 -1.54 5.39 -25.12
C TRP A 120 -1.03 5.30 -23.69
N VAL A 121 -1.35 6.30 -22.85
CA VAL A 121 -1.01 6.30 -21.42
C VAL A 121 -1.63 5.11 -20.70
N ARG A 122 -2.90 4.78 -21.00
CA ARG A 122 -3.56 3.58 -20.47
C ARG A 122 -2.77 2.31 -20.77
N ARG A 123 -2.34 2.14 -22.03
CA ARG A 123 -1.57 0.96 -22.46
C ARG A 123 -0.22 0.91 -21.74
N THR A 124 0.52 2.02 -21.69
CA THR A 124 1.82 2.10 -21.00
C THR A 124 1.70 1.78 -19.51
N LEU A 125 0.71 2.36 -18.81
CA LEU A 125 0.45 2.09 -17.40
C LEU A 125 0.07 0.63 -17.15
N LEU A 126 -0.81 0.04 -17.96
CA LEU A 126 -1.22 -1.35 -17.83
C LEU A 126 -0.06 -2.33 -18.08
N VAL A 127 0.78 -2.06 -19.08
CA VAL A 127 1.98 -2.88 -19.35
C VAL A 127 2.96 -2.81 -18.18
N ALA A 128 3.27 -1.60 -17.69
CA ALA A 128 4.15 -1.42 -16.53
C ALA A 128 3.59 -2.11 -15.27
N PHE A 129 2.29 -1.96 -15.01
CA PHE A 129 1.62 -2.63 -13.89
C PHE A 129 1.68 -4.15 -14.03
N GLY A 130 1.37 -4.68 -15.22
CA GLY A 130 1.44 -6.11 -15.52
C GLY A 130 2.83 -6.69 -15.24
N ILE A 131 3.89 -6.04 -15.73
CA ILE A 131 5.29 -6.46 -15.48
C ILE A 131 5.63 -6.42 -13.99
N CYS A 132 5.20 -5.38 -13.28
CA CYS A 132 5.49 -5.24 -11.85
C CYS A 132 4.77 -6.31 -11.02
N ILE A 133 3.49 -6.58 -11.30
CA ILE A 133 2.72 -7.59 -10.57
C ILE A 133 3.21 -8.99 -10.87
N THR A 134 3.56 -9.33 -12.12
CA THR A 134 4.12 -10.65 -12.44
C THR A 134 5.48 -10.87 -11.77
N THR A 135 6.34 -9.84 -11.75
CA THR A 135 7.62 -9.93 -11.05
C THR A 135 7.40 -10.09 -9.53
N LEU A 136 6.46 -9.34 -8.96
CA LEU A 136 6.10 -9.40 -7.55
C LEU A 136 5.58 -10.78 -7.14
N THR A 137 4.68 -11.39 -7.92
CA THR A 137 4.13 -12.72 -7.64
C THR A 137 5.19 -13.81 -7.74
N VAL A 138 6.05 -13.77 -8.77
CA VAL A 138 7.16 -14.72 -8.92
C VAL A 138 8.12 -14.62 -7.74
N LEU A 139 8.56 -13.41 -7.37
CA LEU A 139 9.45 -13.21 -6.22
C LEU A 139 8.81 -13.66 -4.90
N SER A 140 7.51 -13.42 -4.74
CA SER A 140 6.73 -13.87 -3.58
C SER A 140 6.68 -15.40 -3.48
N ILE A 141 6.39 -16.10 -4.59
CA ILE A 141 6.37 -17.57 -4.63
C ILE A 141 7.77 -18.14 -4.32
N LEU A 142 8.81 -17.59 -4.95
CA LEU A 142 10.20 -18.00 -4.68
C LEU A 142 10.60 -17.77 -3.22
N SER A 143 10.10 -16.71 -2.58
CA SER A 143 10.33 -16.43 -1.16
C SER A 143 9.72 -17.52 -0.28
N VAL A 144 8.48 -17.95 -0.56
CA VAL A 144 7.83 -19.02 0.20
C VAL A 144 8.50 -20.37 -0.04
N LEU A 145 8.82 -20.71 -1.29
CA LEU A 145 9.51 -21.97 -1.60
C LEU A 145 10.88 -22.05 -0.91
N SER A 146 11.63 -20.94 -0.90
CA SER A 146 12.90 -20.85 -0.17
C SER A 146 12.71 -21.09 1.33
N TYR A 147 11.66 -20.49 1.90
CA TYR A 147 11.32 -20.67 3.30
C TYR A 147 10.97 -22.12 3.64
N LEU A 148 10.11 -22.75 2.84
CA LEU A 148 9.68 -24.14 3.03
C LEU A 148 10.85 -25.11 2.91
N LYS A 149 11.79 -24.88 1.99
CA LYS A 149 12.96 -25.73 1.80
C LYS A 149 13.95 -25.67 2.96
N THR A 150 14.14 -24.50 3.57
CA THR A 150 15.05 -24.35 4.72
C THR A 150 14.48 -24.89 6.03
N GLY A 151 13.14 -24.96 6.17
CA GLY A 151 12.47 -25.38 7.40
C GLY A 151 12.35 -26.91 7.63
N GLY A 152 12.62 -27.76 6.63
CA GLY A 152 12.24 -29.18 6.67
C GLY A 152 13.15 -30.14 7.47
N ASN A 153 14.28 -29.70 8.04
CA ASN A 153 15.28 -30.63 8.62
C ASN A 153 15.57 -30.40 10.12
N SER A 154 14.75 -29.63 10.84
CA SER A 154 14.99 -29.32 12.27
C SER A 154 13.93 -29.97 13.16
N ASP A 155 14.14 -31.24 13.48
CA ASP A 155 13.20 -32.16 14.13
C ASP A 155 12.85 -31.85 15.61
N SER A 156 13.24 -30.70 16.19
CA SER A 156 13.29 -30.59 17.66
C SER A 156 12.70 -29.36 18.33
N GLN A 157 12.08 -28.40 17.64
CA GLN A 157 11.37 -27.31 18.32
C GLN A 157 10.08 -26.89 17.59
N ASN A 158 8.93 -27.05 18.26
CA ASN A 158 7.58 -26.63 17.84
C ASN A 158 7.39 -25.12 17.63
N THR A 159 8.49 -24.35 17.54
CA THR A 159 8.46 -22.91 17.32
C THR A 159 8.83 -22.62 15.89
N CYS A 160 7.97 -21.91 15.16
CA CYS A 160 8.25 -21.53 13.79
C CYS A 160 9.29 -20.39 13.73
N ALA A 161 10.56 -20.77 13.85
CA ALA A 161 11.67 -19.84 13.92
C ALA A 161 12.28 -19.64 12.53
N ILE A 162 12.01 -18.50 11.90
CA ILE A 162 12.57 -18.17 10.60
C ILE A 162 14.06 -17.81 10.77
N GLY A 163 14.95 -18.58 10.13
CA GLY A 163 16.39 -18.47 10.33
C GLY A 163 17.10 -17.36 9.53
N ARG A 164 16.66 -17.06 8.31
CA ARG A 164 17.34 -16.12 7.41
C ARG A 164 16.35 -15.40 6.50
N ILE A 165 16.56 -14.09 6.31
CA ILE A 165 15.78 -13.29 5.37
C ILE A 165 16.22 -13.67 3.95
N PRO A 166 15.31 -14.11 3.07
CA PRO A 166 15.68 -14.36 1.69
C PRO A 166 15.86 -13.02 0.95
N THR A 167 16.89 -12.95 0.11
CA THR A 167 17.21 -11.76 -0.71
C THR A 167 16.06 -11.33 -1.63
N THR A 168 15.16 -12.27 -1.95
CA THR A 168 13.94 -12.04 -2.72
C THR A 168 13.01 -10.99 -2.09
N VAL A 169 13.02 -10.83 -0.77
CA VAL A 169 12.21 -9.82 -0.08
C VAL A 169 12.70 -8.41 -0.42
N ALA A 170 14.01 -8.17 -0.42
CA ALA A 170 14.56 -6.88 -0.82
C ALA A 170 14.23 -6.56 -2.29
N CYS A 171 14.31 -7.56 -3.18
CA CYS A 171 13.91 -7.42 -4.58
C CYS A 171 12.42 -7.06 -4.72
N THR A 172 11.55 -7.70 -3.93
CA THR A 172 10.10 -7.45 -3.91
C THR A 172 9.79 -5.99 -3.59
N ILE A 173 10.46 -5.43 -2.58
CA ILE A 173 10.32 -4.02 -2.21
C ILE A 173 10.85 -3.11 -3.33
N GLY A 174 12.00 -3.46 -3.91
CA GLY A 174 12.60 -2.71 -5.01
C GLY A 174 11.66 -2.59 -6.22
N VAL A 175 10.95 -3.67 -6.57
CA VAL A 175 9.95 -3.67 -7.65
C VAL A 175 8.78 -2.73 -7.34
N LEU A 176 8.25 -2.78 -6.11
CA LEU A 176 7.17 -1.87 -5.68
C LEU A 176 7.61 -0.39 -5.72
N LEU A 177 8.83 -0.10 -5.26
CA LEU A 177 9.39 1.24 -5.32
C LEU A 177 9.60 1.71 -6.75
N PHE A 178 10.13 0.86 -7.62
CA PHE A 178 10.33 1.18 -9.03
C PHE A 178 9.02 1.61 -9.70
N PHE A 179 7.94 0.86 -9.48
CA PHE A 179 6.63 1.22 -10.00
C PHE A 179 6.13 2.55 -9.45
N ASN A 180 6.28 2.81 -8.14
CA ASN A 180 5.90 4.09 -7.54
C ASN A 180 6.67 5.27 -8.18
N VAL A 181 7.98 5.13 -8.36
CA VAL A 181 8.83 6.16 -9.00
C VAL A 181 8.39 6.38 -10.45
N PHE A 182 8.09 5.32 -11.19
CA PHE A 182 7.59 5.40 -12.54
C PHE A 182 6.26 6.18 -12.63
N VAL A 183 5.30 5.91 -11.73
CA VAL A 183 4.02 6.62 -11.70
C VAL A 183 4.21 8.10 -11.34
N ILE A 184 5.12 8.41 -10.41
CA ILE A 184 5.48 9.80 -10.07
C ILE A 184 6.05 10.51 -11.28
N PHE A 185 6.96 9.87 -12.03
CA PHE A 185 7.53 10.43 -13.24
C PHE A 185 6.45 10.72 -14.29
N MET A 186 5.51 9.79 -14.51
CA MET A 186 4.37 10.01 -15.41
C MET A 186 3.46 11.16 -14.96
N THR A 187 3.32 11.37 -13.66
CA THR A 187 2.55 12.48 -13.09
C THR A 187 3.26 13.82 -13.32
N ILE A 188 4.58 13.88 -13.12
CA ILE A 188 5.40 15.07 -13.39
C ILE A 188 5.40 15.38 -14.89
N TYR A 189 5.57 14.36 -15.74
CA TYR A 189 5.57 14.52 -17.18
C TYR A 189 4.23 15.11 -17.68
N ASN A 190 3.09 14.66 -17.15
CA ASN A 190 1.79 15.28 -17.44
C ASN A 190 1.73 16.76 -17.08
N ALA A 191 2.31 17.13 -15.93
CA ALA A 191 2.34 18.51 -15.45
C ALA A 191 3.23 19.42 -16.32
N LEU A 192 4.26 18.85 -16.96
CA LEU A 192 5.13 19.55 -17.90
C LEU A 192 4.54 19.60 -19.32
N GLU A 193 3.89 18.52 -19.78
CA GLU A 193 3.36 18.42 -21.14
C GLU A 193 2.16 19.34 -21.36
N LYS A 194 1.26 19.50 -20.37
CA LYS A 194 0.16 20.47 -20.47
C LYS A 194 0.73 21.89 -20.34
N PRO A 195 0.99 22.62 -21.45
CA PRO A 195 1.50 23.97 -21.36
C PRO A 195 0.33 24.79 -20.87
N ARG A 196 0.47 25.41 -19.70
CA ARG A 196 -0.52 26.34 -19.13
C ARG A 196 -0.77 27.44 -20.16
N ARG A 197 -1.79 27.28 -20.99
CA ARG A 197 -2.27 28.34 -21.86
C ARG A 197 -2.89 29.38 -20.93
N SER A 198 -2.25 30.54 -20.89
CA SER A 198 -2.64 31.74 -20.16
C SER A 198 -4.11 32.06 -20.43
N GLU A 199 -4.91 32.03 -19.37
CA GLU A 199 -6.18 32.75 -19.15
C GLU A 199 -6.92 31.97 -18.04
N ASN A 200 -7.29 32.47 -16.87
CA ASN A 200 -7.23 33.76 -16.20
C ASN A 200 -7.25 33.45 -14.67
N GLU A 201 -6.94 34.45 -13.84
CA GLU A 201 -6.89 34.54 -12.36
C GLU A 201 -7.60 33.48 -11.49
N LEU A 202 -8.71 32.90 -11.95
CA LEU A 202 -9.39 31.76 -11.33
C LEU A 202 -8.47 30.54 -11.14
N LEU A 203 -7.62 30.24 -12.13
CA LEU A 203 -6.61 29.19 -12.01
C LEU A 203 -5.48 29.56 -11.06
N ASP A 204 -5.25 30.84 -10.78
CA ASP A 204 -4.21 31.29 -9.86
C ASP A 204 -4.72 31.31 -8.41
N SER A 205 -6.00 31.58 -8.20
CA SER A 205 -6.68 31.34 -6.91
C SER A 205 -6.84 29.84 -6.65
N LEU A 206 -7.28 29.05 -7.62
CA LEU A 206 -7.31 27.57 -7.53
C LEU A 206 -5.92 26.94 -7.52
N ARG A 207 -4.87 27.60 -8.02
CA ARG A 207 -3.48 27.14 -7.86
C ARG A 207 -2.89 27.63 -6.54
N ARG A 208 -3.31 28.76 -5.99
CA ARG A 208 -2.86 29.20 -4.66
C ARG A 208 -3.52 28.38 -3.58
N ASP A 209 -4.81 28.09 -3.70
CA ASP A 209 -5.54 27.22 -2.78
C ASP A 209 -5.38 25.76 -3.14
N GLY A 210 -5.42 25.40 -4.41
CA GLY A 210 -5.12 24.05 -4.84
C GLY A 210 -3.65 23.69 -4.68
N ALA A 211 -2.67 24.60 -4.76
CA ALA A 211 -1.30 24.32 -4.36
C ALA A 211 -1.05 24.54 -2.87
N ARG A 212 -1.85 25.28 -2.10
CA ARG A 212 -1.81 25.18 -0.63
C ARG A 212 -2.52 23.94 -0.11
N VAL A 213 -3.46 23.40 -0.87
CA VAL A 213 -4.11 22.11 -0.63
C VAL A 213 -3.27 21.01 -1.25
N TYR A 214 -2.50 21.21 -2.32
CA TYR A 214 -1.57 20.20 -2.85
C TYR A 214 -0.26 20.26 -2.07
N LEU A 215 0.25 21.42 -1.69
CA LEU A 215 1.37 21.57 -0.75
C LEU A 215 0.91 21.23 0.65
N GLY A 216 -0.32 21.54 1.03
CA GLY A 216 -0.95 21.16 2.30
C GLY A 216 -1.18 19.67 2.36
N ILE A 217 -1.80 19.05 1.36
CA ILE A 217 -1.84 17.58 1.19
C ILE A 217 -0.42 17.05 1.02
N CYS A 218 0.56 17.75 0.43
CA CYS A 218 1.94 17.27 0.42
C CYS A 218 2.60 17.36 1.80
N SER A 219 2.30 18.38 2.60
CA SER A 219 2.94 18.69 3.89
C SER A 219 2.20 18.09 5.09
N THR A 220 0.90 17.85 5.00
CA THR A 220 0.02 17.19 5.98
C THR A 220 -0.43 15.80 5.53
N GLN A 221 -0.28 15.41 4.25
CA GLN A 221 -0.86 14.17 3.70
C GLN A 221 -0.02 13.37 2.67
N GLN A 222 1.20 13.77 2.26
CA GLN A 222 2.09 12.96 1.40
C GLN A 222 3.46 12.66 1.99
N LEU A 223 3.71 13.00 3.25
CA LEU A 223 5.01 12.74 3.86
C LEU A 223 5.03 11.89 5.13
N PRO A 224 3.92 11.51 5.79
CA PRO A 224 3.99 10.42 6.77
C PRO A 224 4.10 9.05 6.11
N PRO A 225 3.16 8.52 5.30
CA PRO A 225 3.28 7.13 4.84
C PRO A 225 4.33 6.94 3.74
N PHE A 226 4.58 7.95 2.89
CA PHE A 226 5.60 7.88 1.83
C PHE A 226 6.99 8.22 2.34
N ARG A 227 7.20 9.15 3.31
CA ARG A 227 8.52 9.22 3.97
C ARG A 227 8.69 8.10 4.98
N ILE A 228 7.67 7.60 5.66
CA ILE A 228 7.85 6.42 6.50
C ILE A 228 8.16 5.22 5.61
N ASN A 229 7.47 5.00 4.48
CA ASN A 229 7.86 3.98 3.50
C ASN A 229 9.25 4.22 2.92
N LEU A 230 9.55 5.41 2.40
CA LEU A 230 10.81 5.71 1.72
C LEU A 230 11.97 5.81 2.72
N THR A 231 11.77 6.29 3.95
CA THR A 231 12.80 6.33 5.00
C THR A 231 12.96 4.96 5.66
N ILE A 232 11.91 4.17 5.89
CA ILE A 232 12.06 2.74 6.29
C ILE A 232 12.69 1.94 5.16
N THR A 233 12.34 2.18 3.90
CA THR A 233 12.88 1.44 2.76
C THR A 233 14.28 1.91 2.39
N CYS A 234 14.59 3.21 2.44
CA CYS A 234 15.93 3.73 2.24
C CYS A 234 16.83 3.42 3.44
N SER A 235 16.34 3.38 4.68
CA SER A 235 17.12 2.87 5.81
C SER A 235 17.32 1.36 5.71
N ALA A 236 16.32 0.59 5.27
CA ALA A 236 16.48 -0.83 4.99
C ALA A 236 17.47 -1.05 3.82
N MET A 237 17.39 -0.26 2.75
CA MET A 237 18.27 -0.36 1.58
C MET A 237 19.70 0.10 1.87
N ALA A 238 19.87 1.26 2.53
CA ALA A 238 21.19 1.79 2.93
C ALA A 238 21.89 0.87 3.93
N ASN A 239 21.14 0.21 4.82
CA ASN A 239 21.68 -0.80 5.74
C ASN A 239 21.82 -2.20 5.12
N THR A 240 21.18 -2.50 3.98
CA THR A 240 21.45 -3.74 3.21
C THR A 240 22.67 -3.66 2.32
N SER A 241 23.10 -2.47 1.90
CA SER A 241 24.39 -2.29 1.20
C SER A 241 25.61 -2.52 2.11
N GLY A 242 25.42 -2.59 3.43
CA GLY A 242 26.46 -3.02 4.36
C GLY A 242 25.90 -3.43 5.72
N VAL A 243 26.17 -4.69 6.10
CA VAL A 243 26.24 -5.15 7.51
C VAL A 243 24.98 -5.76 8.18
N PHE A 244 23.79 -5.82 7.56
CA PHE A 244 22.62 -6.50 8.20
C PHE A 244 22.36 -7.98 7.82
N CYS A 245 23.31 -8.66 7.18
CA CYS A 245 23.16 -10.07 6.80
C CYS A 245 23.31 -11.10 7.94
N HIS A 246 23.54 -10.69 9.20
CA HIS A 246 23.95 -11.66 10.24
C HIS A 246 22.98 -11.91 11.41
N ASN A 247 21.91 -11.12 11.61
CA ASN A 247 21.11 -11.25 12.85
C ASN A 247 19.67 -11.74 12.66
N ARG A 248 19.32 -12.79 13.42
CA ARG A 248 18.04 -13.55 13.36
C ARG A 248 16.82 -12.74 13.81
N GLY A 249 17.03 -11.66 14.57
CA GLY A 249 15.95 -10.85 15.17
C GLY A 249 15.33 -9.78 14.26
N ASP A 250 15.83 -9.58 13.05
CA ASP A 250 15.42 -8.45 12.19
C ASP A 250 14.25 -8.79 11.24
N LEU A 251 13.98 -10.08 11.01
CA LEU A 251 12.92 -10.51 10.08
C LEU A 251 11.51 -10.25 10.61
N ILE A 252 11.26 -10.56 11.88
CA ILE A 252 9.91 -10.44 12.45
C ILE A 252 9.53 -8.96 12.52
N SER A 253 10.49 -8.12 12.93
CA SER A 253 10.38 -6.66 12.81
C SER A 253 10.12 -6.21 11.38
N PHE A 254 10.79 -6.79 10.38
CA PHE A 254 10.56 -6.42 8.98
C PHE A 254 9.15 -6.77 8.49
N SER A 255 8.65 -7.98 8.74
CA SER A 255 7.28 -8.40 8.36
C SER A 255 6.20 -7.55 9.01
N ILE A 256 6.41 -7.15 10.28
CA ILE A 256 5.47 -6.28 11.00
C ILE A 256 5.52 -4.86 10.50
N ASN A 257 6.71 -4.31 10.27
CA ASN A 257 6.84 -2.99 9.67
C ASN A 257 6.17 -2.96 8.30
N LEU A 258 6.38 -3.98 7.46
CA LEU A 258 5.69 -4.10 6.18
C LEU A 258 4.16 -4.14 6.35
N SER A 259 3.67 -4.92 7.32
CA SER A 259 2.23 -5.04 7.58
C SER A 259 1.63 -3.72 8.05
N LEU A 260 2.26 -3.05 9.02
CA LEU A 260 1.90 -1.72 9.50
C LEU A 260 1.85 -0.71 8.35
N VAL A 261 2.89 -0.73 7.53
CA VAL A 261 3.07 0.20 6.43
C VAL A 261 2.02 -0.02 5.35
N CYS A 262 1.75 -1.28 4.99
CA CYS A 262 0.66 -1.63 4.06
C CYS A 262 -0.70 -1.20 4.61
N SER A 263 -0.92 -1.40 5.90
CA SER A 263 -2.16 -1.09 6.62
C SER A 263 -2.43 0.41 6.69
N LEU A 264 -1.39 1.17 7.07
CA LEU A 264 -1.41 2.62 7.08
C LEU A 264 -1.63 3.18 5.66
N ASN A 265 -0.96 2.60 4.67
CA ASN A 265 -1.13 3.00 3.27
C ASN A 265 -2.54 2.74 2.76
N ALA A 266 -3.11 1.57 3.07
CA ALA A 266 -4.48 1.21 2.71
C ALA A 266 -5.49 2.18 3.35
N ASN A 267 -5.32 2.49 4.63
CA ASN A 267 -6.19 3.41 5.36
C ASN A 267 -6.13 4.84 4.77
N ILE A 268 -4.93 5.38 4.57
CA ILE A 268 -4.75 6.72 4.01
C ILE A 268 -5.33 6.79 2.59
N THR A 269 -5.12 5.74 1.79
CA THR A 269 -5.70 5.63 0.45
C THR A 269 -7.23 5.64 0.50
N ALA A 270 -7.83 4.90 1.43
CA ALA A 270 -9.28 4.87 1.64
C ALA A 270 -9.82 6.25 2.05
N ARG A 271 -9.16 6.95 2.97
CA ARG A 271 -9.55 8.32 3.38
C ARG A 271 -9.47 9.33 2.26
N VAL A 272 -8.37 9.32 1.50
CA VAL A 272 -8.21 10.19 0.33
C VAL A 272 -9.30 9.89 -0.69
N HIS A 273 -9.66 8.61 -0.88
CA HIS A 273 -10.77 8.24 -1.75
C HIS A 273 -12.10 8.82 -1.29
N LEU A 274 -12.48 8.59 -0.03
CA LEU A 274 -13.74 9.08 0.54
C LEU A 274 -13.87 10.60 0.43
N ARG A 275 -12.79 11.35 0.72
CA ARG A 275 -12.78 12.81 0.58
C ARG A 275 -12.99 13.26 -0.85
N ILE A 276 -12.32 12.61 -1.81
CA ILE A 276 -12.43 13.01 -3.22
C ILE A 276 -13.81 12.68 -3.77
N GLU A 277 -14.38 11.53 -3.42
CA GLU A 277 -15.73 11.17 -3.86
C GLU A 277 -16.80 12.03 -3.18
N GLY A 278 -16.60 12.38 -1.91
CA GLY A 278 -17.43 13.35 -1.21
C GLY A 278 -17.43 14.72 -1.90
N LEU A 279 -16.26 15.22 -2.30
CA LEU A 279 -16.15 16.48 -3.06
C LEU A 279 -16.82 16.38 -4.44
N ARG A 280 -16.67 15.25 -5.15
CA ARG A 280 -17.31 15.02 -6.45
C ARG A 280 -18.84 15.12 -6.36
N ARG A 281 -19.43 14.66 -5.25
CA ARG A 281 -20.88 14.77 -5.02
C ARG A 281 -21.34 16.17 -4.65
N LEU A 282 -20.54 16.90 -3.87
CA LEU A 282 -20.86 18.28 -3.50
C LEU A 282 -20.80 19.22 -4.70
N PHE A 283 -19.88 18.98 -5.62
CA PHE A 283 -19.71 19.74 -6.85
C PHE A 283 -19.90 18.81 -8.04
N PRO A 284 -21.17 18.48 -8.41
CA PRO A 284 -21.41 17.77 -9.65
C PRO A 284 -20.84 18.65 -10.76
N MET A 285 -19.69 18.25 -11.31
CA MET A 285 -19.03 18.95 -12.40
C MET A 285 -20.03 18.98 -13.56
N ARG A 286 -20.78 20.08 -13.67
CA ARG A 286 -21.55 20.34 -14.88
C ARG A 286 -20.54 20.32 -16.03
N PRO A 287 -20.82 19.59 -17.12
CA PRO A 287 -19.93 19.57 -18.25
C PRO A 287 -19.65 21.01 -18.63
N VAL A 288 -18.39 21.42 -18.56
CA VAL A 288 -17.98 22.75 -19.01
C VAL A 288 -18.20 22.72 -20.51
N THR A 289 -19.36 23.22 -20.95
CA THR A 289 -19.60 23.50 -22.35
C THR A 289 -18.63 24.60 -22.72
N ILE A 290 -17.50 24.19 -23.30
CA ILE A 290 -16.55 25.08 -23.93
C ILE A 290 -17.36 25.79 -25.01
N TYR A 291 -17.71 27.05 -24.77
CA TYR A 291 -18.31 27.92 -25.78
C TYR A 291 -17.31 27.98 -26.93
N ARG A 292 -17.59 27.21 -27.98
CA ARG A 292 -16.88 27.30 -29.24
C ARG A 292 -17.26 28.68 -29.78
N GLY A 293 -16.39 29.66 -29.55
CA GLY A 293 -16.54 30.98 -30.11
C GLY A 293 -16.81 30.84 -31.60
N SER A 294 -18.02 31.23 -32.01
CA SER A 294 -18.36 31.50 -33.39
C SER A 294 -17.39 32.57 -33.86
N VAL A 295 -16.41 32.18 -34.68
CA VAL A 295 -15.63 33.15 -35.44
C VAL A 295 -16.60 33.72 -36.47
N GLU A 296 -17.22 34.85 -36.14
CA GLU A 296 -17.90 35.67 -37.13
C GLU A 296 -16.85 36.37 -37.98
N ASN A 297 -16.92 36.03 -39.28
CA ASN A 297 -16.43 36.73 -40.48
C ASN A 297 -14.94 36.63 -40.83
#